data_AF-A0A7C3XS54-F1
#
_entry.id   AF-A0A7C3XS54-F1
#
_cell.length_a   1.000
_cell.length_b   1.000
_cell.length_c   1.000
_cell.angle_alpha   90.00
_cell.angle_beta   90.00
_cell.angle_gamma   90.00
#
_symmetry.space_group_name_H-M   'P 1'
#
loop_
_entity.id
_entity.type
_entity.pdbx_description
1 polymer ?
#
loop_
_entity_poly.entity_id
_entity_poly.type
_entity_poly.pdbx_seq_one_letter_code
_entity_poly.pdbx_strand_id
1 'polypeptide(L)'
;PGYVGYEEGGQLTEAVRRKPYSVILFDEVEKAHPEVFNVLLQVFDDGRLTDGKGHTVDFKNTVIIMTSNIATDVITKLETKEKMSYEQIYQYVFDELKKFFKIEFLNRIDEIIVFNKLSLKEIVKIVEIQLKDVQDKLKDRDIEVEFTKEVKEFLAKTGFDITFGARPLKRVIQQKVYNLIAKEILEGKIKENSKILVDIDSKNNIIVVNK
;
A
#
# COMPACT_ATOMS: atom_id res chain seq x y z
N PRO A 1 -8.72 30.18 21.98
CA PRO A 1 -10.02 30.62 21.42
C PRO A 1 -9.81 31.41 20.12
N GLY A 2 -10.25 30.90 18.96
CA GLY A 2 -10.22 31.65 17.70
C GLY A 2 -9.49 31.04 16.49
N TYR A 3 -9.35 29.72 16.38
CA TYR A 3 -8.93 29.08 15.12
C TYR A 3 -10.10 28.30 14.49
N VAL A 4 -10.15 28.25 13.16
CA VAL A 4 -11.12 27.47 12.39
C VAL A 4 -11.10 26.01 12.88
N GLY A 5 -12.27 25.45 13.21
CA GLY A 5 -12.40 24.11 13.84
C GLY A 5 -12.68 24.12 15.34
N TYR A 6 -12.84 25.29 15.98
CA TYR A 6 -13.11 25.42 17.42
C TYR A 6 -14.38 24.69 17.90
N GLU A 7 -15.36 24.45 17.02
CA GLU A 7 -16.60 23.76 17.35
C GLU A 7 -16.55 22.23 17.17
N GLU A 8 -15.63 21.70 16.37
CA GLU A 8 -15.46 20.26 16.22
C GLU A 8 -14.52 19.73 17.33
N GLY A 9 -14.78 18.54 17.86
CA GLY A 9 -13.79 17.85 18.70
C GLY A 9 -12.53 17.53 17.88
N GLY A 10 -11.49 17.01 18.53
CA GLY A 10 -10.32 16.54 17.79
C GLY A 10 -10.73 15.55 16.68
N GLN A 11 -10.24 15.72 15.45
CA GLN A 11 -10.64 14.89 14.32
C GLN A 11 -10.44 13.38 14.61
N LEU A 12 -9.32 13.05 15.27
CA LEU A 12 -9.01 11.69 15.71
C LEU A 12 -9.92 11.23 16.86
N THR A 13 -10.09 12.06 17.89
CA THR A 13 -10.91 11.70 19.05
C THR A 13 -12.37 11.50 18.68
N GLU A 14 -12.95 12.34 17.81
CA GLU A 14 -14.31 12.18 17.31
C GLU A 14 -14.48 10.94 16.42
N ALA A 15 -13.50 10.62 15.58
CA ALA A 15 -13.55 9.43 14.73
C ALA A 15 -13.59 8.15 15.59
N VAL A 16 -12.72 8.06 16.60
CA VAL A 16 -12.66 6.90 17.52
C VAL A 16 -13.87 6.86 18.45
N ARG A 17 -14.34 8.01 18.95
CA ARG A 17 -15.57 8.08 19.75
C ARG A 17 -16.79 7.54 19.01
N ARG A 18 -16.89 7.82 17.70
CA ARG A 18 -17.98 7.32 16.84
C ARG A 18 -17.79 5.84 16.45
N LYS A 19 -16.55 5.39 16.30
CA LYS A 19 -16.21 4.00 15.93
C LYS A 19 -15.06 3.48 16.82
N PRO A 20 -15.37 3.00 18.04
CA PRO A 20 -14.34 2.58 18.99
C PRO A 20 -13.56 1.33 18.56
N TYR A 21 -14.15 0.51 17.68
CA TYR A 21 -13.51 -0.65 17.08
C TYR A 21 -13.02 -0.28 15.69
N SER A 22 -11.75 0.12 15.58
CA SER A 22 -11.21 0.63 14.33
C SER A 22 -9.73 0.35 14.16
N VAL A 23 -9.30 0.22 12.90
CA VAL A 23 -7.90 0.32 12.53
C VAL A 23 -7.59 1.79 12.21
N ILE A 24 -6.58 2.35 12.88
CA ILE A 24 -6.11 3.71 12.69
C ILE A 24 -4.78 3.64 11.96
N LEU A 25 -4.68 4.31 10.81
CA LEU A 25 -3.46 4.37 10.01
C LEU A 25 -2.85 5.77 10.11
N PHE A 26 -1.62 5.86 10.61
CA PHE A 26 -0.77 7.03 10.44
C PHE A 26 0.25 6.75 9.34
N ASP A 27 0.11 7.45 8.22
CA ASP A 27 0.98 7.28 7.06
C ASP A 27 2.15 8.28 7.11
N GLU A 28 3.35 7.84 6.72
CA GLU A 28 4.58 8.63 6.65
C GLU A 28 4.85 9.43 7.94
N VAL A 29 4.85 8.73 9.09
CA VAL A 29 4.93 9.39 10.40
C VAL A 29 6.18 10.24 10.58
N GLU A 30 7.26 9.99 9.84
CA GLU A 30 8.47 10.82 9.84
C GLU A 30 8.25 12.27 9.35
N LYS A 31 7.13 12.56 8.70
CA LYS A 31 6.78 13.92 8.27
C LYS A 31 5.97 14.68 9.32
N ALA A 32 5.50 14.00 10.36
CA ALA A 32 4.72 14.63 11.42
C ALA A 32 5.60 15.54 12.29
N HIS A 33 5.00 16.62 12.80
CA HIS A 33 5.66 17.47 13.77
C HIS A 33 5.93 16.70 15.08
N PRO A 34 7.09 16.88 15.76
CA PRO A 34 7.44 16.11 16.96
C PRO A 34 6.37 16.10 18.07
N GLU A 35 5.63 17.19 18.22
CA GLU A 35 4.51 17.30 19.19
C GLU A 35 3.39 16.28 18.96
N VAL A 36 3.21 15.76 17.75
CA VAL A 36 2.23 14.70 17.46
C VAL A 36 2.58 13.44 18.25
N PHE A 37 3.87 13.10 18.40
CA PHE A 37 4.30 11.91 19.14
C PHE A 37 4.05 12.05 20.64
N ASN A 38 4.19 13.26 21.20
CA ASN A 38 3.88 13.50 22.61
C ASN A 38 2.41 13.20 22.91
N VAL A 39 1.51 13.54 21.98
CA VAL A 39 0.08 13.23 22.10
C VAL A 39 -0.18 11.73 21.96
N LEU A 40 0.52 11.05 21.04
CA LEU A 40 0.39 9.61 20.84
C LEU A 40 0.95 8.78 22.01
N LEU A 41 1.96 9.27 22.72
CA LEU A 41 2.48 8.60 23.93
C LEU A 41 1.37 8.41 24.96
N GLN A 42 0.48 9.39 25.16
CA GLN A 42 -0.67 9.25 26.06
C GLN A 42 -1.60 8.11 25.61
N VAL A 43 -1.83 7.98 24.30
CA VAL A 43 -2.65 6.90 23.73
C VAL A 43 -2.02 5.54 24.01
N PHE A 44 -0.71 5.41 23.82
CA PHE A 44 -0.01 4.15 24.01
C PHE A 44 0.18 3.77 25.49
N ASP A 45 0.31 4.76 26.38
CA ASP A 45 0.45 4.54 27.82
C ASP A 45 -0.90 4.20 28.48
N ASP A 46 -1.92 5.03 28.26
CA ASP A 46 -3.19 4.97 29.00
C ASP A 46 -4.33 4.33 28.20
N GLY A 47 -4.13 4.06 26.91
CA GLY A 47 -5.19 3.63 26.00
C GLY A 47 -6.27 4.70 25.82
N ARG A 48 -5.95 5.97 26.06
CA ARG A 48 -6.92 7.08 26.07
C ARG A 48 -6.30 8.37 25.55
N LEU A 49 -7.14 9.23 24.99
CA LEU A 49 -6.76 10.57 24.57
C LEU A 49 -7.79 11.58 25.04
N THR A 50 -7.32 12.66 25.65
CA THR A 50 -8.18 13.78 26.05
C THR A 50 -8.03 14.92 25.06
N ASP A 51 -9.13 15.37 24.46
CA ASP A 51 -9.12 16.50 23.53
C ASP A 51 -8.99 17.86 24.27
N GLY A 52 -8.79 18.94 23.51
CA GLY A 52 -8.69 20.29 24.06
C GLY A 52 -9.96 20.82 24.72
N LYS A 53 -11.09 20.11 24.63
CA LYS A 53 -12.35 20.41 25.32
C LYS A 53 -12.52 19.58 26.61
N GLY A 54 -11.55 18.72 26.92
CA GLY A 54 -11.56 17.86 28.10
C GLY A 54 -12.32 16.54 27.91
N HIS A 55 -12.72 16.19 26.68
CA HIS A 55 -13.34 14.90 26.43
C HIS A 55 -12.29 13.82 26.29
N THR A 56 -12.37 12.80 27.15
CA THR A 56 -11.51 11.62 27.07
C THR A 56 -12.15 10.53 26.21
N VAL A 57 -11.42 10.04 25.22
CA VAL A 57 -11.83 8.96 24.31
C VAL A 57 -10.96 7.72 24.55
N ASP A 58 -11.59 6.54 24.50
CA ASP A 58 -10.94 5.26 24.73
C ASP A 58 -10.43 4.65 23.41
N PHE A 59 -9.16 4.24 23.40
CA PHE A 59 -8.44 3.65 22.27
C PHE A 59 -8.13 2.16 22.48
N LYS A 60 -8.55 1.54 23.60
CA LYS A 60 -8.22 0.15 23.93
C LYS A 60 -8.72 -0.89 22.93
N ASN A 61 -9.73 -0.54 22.12
CA ASN A 61 -10.28 -1.40 21.07
C ASN A 61 -9.84 -0.99 19.65
N THR A 62 -8.76 -0.21 19.56
CA THR A 62 -8.20 0.24 18.29
C THR A 62 -6.89 -0.47 17.98
N VAL A 63 -6.65 -0.74 16.70
CA VAL A 63 -5.35 -1.18 16.20
C VAL A 63 -4.70 0.01 15.53
N ILE A 64 -3.55 0.45 16.02
CA ILE A 64 -2.81 1.57 15.45
C ILE A 64 -1.69 1.03 14.56
N ILE A 65 -1.70 1.41 13.29
CA ILE A 65 -0.69 1.08 12.31
C ILE A 65 0.01 2.38 11.91
N MET A 66 1.34 2.38 11.98
CA MET A 66 2.17 3.49 11.54
C MET A 66 3.05 3.04 10.38
N THR A 67 3.15 3.84 9.34
CA THR A 67 4.09 3.60 8.23
C THR A 67 5.20 4.65 8.27
N SER A 68 6.39 4.24 7.87
CA SER A 68 7.50 5.17 7.70
C SER A 68 8.38 4.75 6.54
N ASN A 69 8.93 5.72 5.82
CA ASN A 69 9.96 5.47 4.81
C ASN A 69 11.39 5.59 5.37
N ILE A 70 11.57 5.79 6.68
CA ILE A 70 12.90 5.78 7.30
C ILE A 70 13.61 4.45 6.99
N ALA A 71 14.92 4.53 6.76
CA ALA A 71 15.80 3.41 6.44
C ALA A 71 15.55 2.70 5.07
N THR A 72 14.64 3.18 4.22
CA THR A 72 14.37 2.58 2.89
C THR A 72 15.64 2.46 2.03
N ASP A 73 16.49 3.49 2.04
CA ASP A 73 17.76 3.49 1.30
C ASP A 73 18.77 2.49 1.86
N VAL A 74 18.77 2.29 3.18
CA VAL A 74 19.66 1.36 3.87
C VAL A 74 19.24 -0.05 3.54
N ILE A 75 17.96 -0.39 3.72
CA ILE A 75 17.38 -1.71 3.36
C ILE A 75 17.74 -2.06 1.90
N THR A 76 17.56 -1.11 0.98
CA THR A 76 17.91 -1.27 -0.44
C THR A 76 19.38 -1.65 -0.67
N LYS A 77 20.30 -0.97 0.01
CA LYS A 77 21.74 -1.19 -0.16
C LYS A 77 22.19 -2.50 0.47
N LEU A 78 21.61 -2.88 1.60
CA LEU A 78 21.94 -4.11 2.31
C LEU A 78 21.48 -5.34 1.51
N GLU A 79 20.25 -5.33 1.00
CA GLU A 79 19.72 -6.44 0.17
C GLU A 79 20.50 -6.68 -1.12
N THR A 80 21.14 -5.65 -1.68
CA THR A 80 21.89 -5.75 -2.95
C THR A 80 23.33 -6.19 -2.79
N LYS A 81 23.94 -6.00 -1.60
CA LYS A 81 25.37 -6.25 -1.37
C LYS A 81 25.64 -7.52 -0.56
N GLU A 82 24.79 -7.86 0.40
CA GLU A 82 25.03 -8.95 1.34
C GLU A 82 23.74 -9.73 1.60
N LYS A 83 23.81 -11.07 1.65
CA LYS A 83 22.70 -11.89 2.15
C LYS A 83 22.64 -11.77 3.68
N MET A 84 22.19 -10.62 4.16
CA MET A 84 22.02 -10.37 5.58
C MET A 84 20.78 -11.09 6.11
N SER A 85 20.84 -11.51 7.37
CA SER A 85 19.66 -12.05 8.05
C SER A 85 18.66 -10.94 8.37
N TYR A 86 17.40 -11.33 8.59
CA TYR A 86 16.35 -10.39 8.97
C TYR A 86 16.71 -9.61 10.24
N GLU A 87 17.32 -10.29 11.22
CA GLU A 87 17.75 -9.68 12.49
C GLU A 87 18.79 -8.59 12.25
N GLN A 88 19.72 -8.79 11.32
CA GLN A 88 20.73 -7.78 11.01
C GLN A 88 20.07 -6.55 10.35
N ILE A 89 19.19 -6.76 9.37
CA ILE A 89 18.43 -5.67 8.72
C ILE A 89 17.61 -4.91 9.76
N TYR A 90 16.93 -5.64 10.65
CA TYR A 90 16.15 -5.05 11.74
C TYR A 90 16.99 -4.13 12.62
N GLN A 91 18.19 -4.56 13.04
CA GLN A 91 19.07 -3.71 13.87
C GLN A 91 19.45 -2.42 13.15
N TYR A 92 19.80 -2.49 11.86
CA TYR A 92 20.08 -1.29 11.07
C TYR A 92 18.87 -0.35 10.99
N VAL A 93 17.68 -0.89 10.72
CA VAL A 93 16.44 -0.10 10.67
C VAL A 93 16.15 0.53 12.02
N PHE A 94 16.28 -0.23 13.11
CA PHE A 94 16.03 0.24 14.46
C PHE A 94 17.01 1.36 14.87
N ASP A 95 18.28 1.27 14.47
CA ASP A 95 19.26 2.33 14.71
C ASP A 95 18.99 3.61 13.90
N GLU A 96 18.47 3.49 12.67
CA GLU A 96 17.98 4.66 11.92
C GLU A 96 16.74 5.28 12.58
N LEU A 97 15.81 4.46 13.07
CA LEU A 97 14.62 4.94 13.80
C LEU A 97 15.01 5.72 15.07
N LYS A 98 16.01 5.26 15.84
CA LYS A 98 16.50 5.97 17.05
C LYS A 98 17.08 7.36 16.77
N LYS A 99 17.56 7.61 15.54
CA LYS A 99 18.07 8.94 15.16
C LYS A 99 16.94 9.94 14.97
N PHE A 100 15.74 9.46 14.65
CA PHE A 100 14.58 10.30 14.35
C PHE A 100 13.56 10.32 15.50
N PHE A 101 13.21 9.16 16.03
CA PHE A 101 12.28 8.99 17.14
C PHE A 101 13.02 8.86 18.46
N LYS A 102 12.41 9.40 19.51
CA LYS A 102 12.89 9.21 20.87
C LYS A 102 12.69 7.76 21.30
N ILE A 103 13.59 7.24 22.14
CA ILE A 103 13.54 5.87 22.64
C ILE A 103 12.24 5.61 23.43
N GLU A 104 11.72 6.60 24.17
CA GLU A 104 10.45 6.43 24.87
C GLU A 104 9.29 6.07 23.93
N PHE A 105 9.27 6.63 22.72
CA PHE A 105 8.23 6.36 21.73
C PHE A 105 8.40 4.96 21.12
N LEU A 106 9.63 4.61 20.73
CA LEU A 106 9.91 3.28 20.15
C LEU A 106 9.60 2.15 21.13
N ASN A 107 9.84 2.36 22.43
CA ASN A 107 9.53 1.39 23.48
C ASN A 107 8.02 1.20 23.73
N ARG A 108 7.15 2.00 23.09
CA ARG A 108 5.69 1.84 23.12
C ARG A 108 5.10 1.16 21.89
N ILE A 109 5.95 0.86 20.91
CA ILE A 109 5.53 0.12 19.73
C ILE A 109 5.67 -1.37 20.06
N ASP A 110 4.56 -2.11 19.95
CA ASP A 110 4.54 -3.55 20.23
C ASP A 110 5.43 -4.34 19.26
N GLU A 111 5.36 -4.01 17.97
CA GLU A 111 6.11 -4.68 16.92
C GLU A 111 6.49 -3.71 15.79
N ILE A 112 7.75 -3.79 15.35
CA ILE A 112 8.25 -3.07 14.17
C ILE A 112 8.45 -4.07 13.05
N ILE A 113 7.66 -3.95 12.00
CA ILE A 113 7.72 -4.86 10.85
C ILE A 113 8.54 -4.20 9.73
N VAL A 114 9.70 -4.78 9.42
CA VAL A 114 10.50 -4.36 8.27
C VAL A 114 10.00 -5.06 6.99
N PHE A 115 9.65 -4.26 5.98
CA PHE A 115 9.23 -4.76 4.66
C PHE A 115 10.44 -4.86 3.73
N ASN A 116 10.71 -6.06 3.24
CA ASN A 116 11.73 -6.32 2.23
C ASN A 116 11.27 -5.88 0.84
N LYS A 117 12.21 -5.71 -0.09
CA LYS A 117 11.85 -5.45 -1.48
C LYS A 117 11.15 -6.64 -2.11
N LEU A 118 10.17 -6.31 -2.94
CA LEU A 118 9.48 -7.30 -3.76
C LEU A 118 10.43 -7.82 -4.85
N SER A 119 10.59 -9.14 -4.87
CA SER A 119 11.22 -9.85 -5.98
C SER A 119 10.32 -9.83 -7.23
N LEU A 120 10.92 -10.04 -8.41
CA LEU A 120 10.16 -10.15 -9.66
C LEU A 120 9.05 -11.22 -9.57
N LYS A 121 9.32 -12.33 -8.86
CA LYS A 121 8.33 -13.41 -8.65
C LYS A 121 7.12 -12.93 -7.84
N GLU A 122 7.34 -12.12 -6.81
CA GLU A 122 6.25 -11.54 -6.01
C GLU A 122 5.48 -10.49 -6.80
N ILE A 123 6.15 -9.71 -7.64
CA ILE A 123 5.50 -8.72 -8.50
C ILE A 123 4.60 -9.39 -9.53
N VAL A 124 5.02 -10.53 -10.11
CA VAL A 124 4.16 -11.32 -10.99
C VAL A 124 2.89 -11.74 -10.25
N LYS A 125 2.97 -12.18 -8.98
CA LYS A 125 1.77 -12.50 -8.17
C LYS A 125 0.88 -11.27 -7.96
N ILE A 126 1.47 -10.08 -7.74
CA ILE A 126 0.70 -8.84 -7.62
C ILE A 126 0.01 -8.51 -8.95
N VAL A 127 0.67 -8.72 -10.10
CA VAL A 127 0.04 -8.59 -11.42
C VAL A 127 -1.16 -9.52 -11.53
N GLU A 128 -1.03 -10.78 -11.09
CA GLU A 128 -2.15 -11.73 -11.11
C GLU A 128 -3.34 -11.26 -10.29
N ILE A 129 -3.10 -10.73 -9.08
CA ILE A 129 -4.16 -10.16 -8.24
C ILE A 129 -4.83 -8.98 -8.96
N GLN A 130 -4.06 -8.06 -9.54
CA GLN A 130 -4.63 -6.89 -10.24
C GLN A 130 -5.35 -7.26 -11.53
N LEU A 131 -4.88 -8.28 -12.25
CA LEU A 131 -5.55 -8.81 -13.45
C LEU A 131 -6.85 -9.52 -13.09
N LYS A 132 -6.94 -10.14 -11.92
CA LYS A 132 -8.19 -10.71 -11.41
C LYS A 132 -9.27 -9.65 -11.25
N ASP A 133 -8.92 -8.45 -10.76
CA ASP A 133 -9.87 -7.33 -10.72
C ASP A 133 -10.39 -6.93 -12.11
N VAL A 134 -9.59 -7.16 -13.17
CA VAL A 134 -10.02 -6.95 -14.56
C VAL A 134 -10.95 -8.06 -15.02
N GLN A 135 -10.61 -9.31 -14.69
CA GLN A 135 -11.45 -10.48 -14.98
C GLN A 135 -12.84 -10.32 -14.38
N ASP A 136 -12.91 -9.95 -13.09
CA ASP A 136 -14.16 -9.82 -12.37
C ASP A 136 -15.06 -8.73 -12.99
N LYS A 137 -14.50 -7.57 -13.37
CA LYS A 137 -15.27 -6.50 -14.04
C LYS A 137 -15.76 -6.84 -15.43
N LEU A 138 -15.01 -7.65 -16.18
CA LEU A 138 -15.42 -8.09 -17.52
C LEU A 138 -16.46 -9.21 -17.44
N LYS A 139 -16.36 -10.04 -16.40
CA LYS A 139 -17.36 -11.06 -16.09
C LYS A 139 -18.72 -10.45 -15.78
N ASP A 140 -18.78 -9.29 -15.13
CA ASP A 140 -20.03 -8.53 -14.93
C ASP A 140 -20.71 -8.08 -16.25
N ARG A 141 -20.01 -8.20 -17.39
CA ARG A 141 -20.51 -7.95 -18.75
C ARG A 141 -20.55 -9.21 -19.62
N ASP A 142 -20.53 -10.39 -18.99
CA ASP A 142 -20.48 -11.69 -19.65
C ASP A 142 -19.27 -11.86 -20.59
N ILE A 143 -18.15 -11.20 -20.32
CA ILE A 143 -16.90 -11.36 -21.09
C ILE A 143 -15.92 -12.17 -20.25
N GLU A 144 -15.53 -13.35 -20.73
CA GLU A 144 -14.47 -14.14 -20.10
C GLU A 144 -13.11 -13.71 -20.67
N VAL A 145 -12.15 -13.37 -19.82
CA VAL A 145 -10.79 -13.03 -20.24
C VAL A 145 -9.75 -13.92 -19.54
N GLU A 146 -8.82 -14.44 -20.34
CA GLU A 146 -7.64 -15.15 -19.88
C GLU A 146 -6.38 -14.34 -20.21
N PHE A 147 -5.39 -14.40 -19.32
CA PHE A 147 -4.10 -13.73 -19.49
C PHE A 147 -2.99 -14.77 -19.53
N THR A 148 -2.18 -14.74 -20.58
CA THR A 148 -1.02 -15.64 -20.70
C THR A 148 0.06 -15.32 -19.66
N LYS A 149 0.96 -16.28 -19.44
CA LYS A 149 2.06 -16.11 -18.49
C LYS A 149 3.01 -15.00 -18.94
N GLU A 150 3.21 -14.93 -20.24
CA GLU A 150 4.05 -13.96 -20.95
C GLU A 150 3.55 -12.53 -20.68
N VAL A 151 2.23 -12.29 -20.76
CA VAL A 151 1.62 -11.01 -20.40
C VAL A 151 1.90 -10.63 -18.96
N LYS A 152 1.71 -11.57 -18.02
CA LYS A 152 1.94 -11.31 -16.60
C LYS A 152 3.39 -10.94 -16.31
N GLU A 153 4.34 -11.67 -16.88
CA GLU A 153 5.77 -11.41 -16.73
C GLU A 153 6.18 -10.08 -17.37
N PHE A 154 5.64 -9.74 -18.54
CA PHE A 154 5.91 -8.48 -19.20
C PHE A 154 5.36 -7.28 -18.43
N LEU A 155 4.14 -7.38 -17.90
CA LEU A 155 3.55 -6.35 -17.05
C LEU A 155 4.37 -6.18 -15.77
N ALA A 156 4.83 -7.28 -15.17
CA ALA A 156 5.72 -7.24 -14.01
C ALA A 156 7.04 -6.53 -14.33
N LYS A 157 7.70 -6.87 -15.44
CA LYS A 157 8.95 -6.22 -15.87
C LYS A 157 8.79 -4.74 -16.21
N THR A 158 7.66 -4.37 -16.84
CA THR A 158 7.40 -3.00 -17.28
C THR A 158 6.91 -2.11 -16.15
N GLY A 159 6.13 -2.66 -15.22
CA GLY A 159 5.57 -1.94 -14.08
C GLY A 159 6.41 -1.99 -12.80
N PHE A 160 7.52 -2.74 -12.80
CA PHE A 160 8.45 -2.78 -11.69
C PHE A 160 9.44 -1.64 -11.75
N ASP A 161 9.46 -0.85 -10.68
CA ASP A 161 10.50 0.12 -10.42
C ASP A 161 11.18 -0.21 -9.09
N ILE A 162 12.52 -0.23 -9.07
CA ILE A 162 13.31 -0.58 -7.88
C ILE A 162 13.11 0.42 -6.72
N THR A 163 12.73 1.65 -7.06
CA THR A 163 12.51 2.79 -6.16
C THR A 163 11.04 2.91 -5.76
N PHE A 164 10.11 2.76 -6.72
CA PHE A 164 8.68 2.94 -6.48
C PHE A 164 7.91 1.63 -6.24
N GLY A 165 8.59 0.48 -6.27
CA GLY A 165 8.00 -0.84 -6.08
C GLY A 165 6.90 -1.15 -7.12
N ALA A 166 5.78 -1.70 -6.65
CA ALA A 166 4.63 -2.03 -7.50
C ALA A 166 3.66 -0.85 -7.73
N ARG A 167 3.95 0.36 -7.23
CA ARG A 167 3.06 1.55 -7.39
C ARG A 167 2.74 1.85 -8.87
N PRO A 168 3.69 1.77 -9.83
CA PRO A 168 3.40 2.00 -11.24
C PRO A 168 2.54 0.90 -11.89
N LEU A 169 2.48 -0.30 -11.28
CA LEU A 169 1.90 -1.49 -11.89
C LEU A 169 0.43 -1.30 -12.25
N LYS A 170 -0.35 -0.68 -11.36
CA LYS A 170 -1.77 -0.39 -11.59
C LYS A 170 -1.95 0.51 -12.82
N ARG A 171 -1.08 1.51 -12.97
CA ARG A 171 -1.09 2.42 -14.13
C ARG A 171 -0.71 1.68 -15.41
N VAL A 172 0.31 0.82 -15.36
CA VAL A 172 0.73 0.03 -16.53
C VAL A 172 -0.38 -0.92 -16.97
N ILE A 173 -1.02 -1.63 -16.05
CA ILE A 173 -2.16 -2.51 -16.35
C ILE A 173 -3.32 -1.69 -16.91
N GLN A 174 -3.62 -0.53 -16.34
CA GLN A 174 -4.66 0.35 -16.87
C GLN A 174 -4.37 0.78 -18.32
N GLN A 175 -3.15 1.23 -18.59
CA GLN A 175 -2.78 1.73 -19.92
C GLN A 175 -2.65 0.64 -20.97
N LYS A 176 -2.12 -0.53 -20.61
CA LYS A 176 -1.76 -1.59 -21.56
C LYS A 176 -2.85 -2.65 -21.70
N VAL A 177 -3.67 -2.87 -20.66
CA VAL A 177 -4.71 -3.90 -20.64
C VAL A 177 -6.10 -3.26 -20.69
N TYR A 178 -6.48 -2.44 -19.70
CA TYR A 178 -7.84 -1.87 -19.66
C TYR A 178 -8.15 -1.04 -20.91
N ASN A 179 -7.27 -0.13 -21.28
CA ASN A 179 -7.50 0.75 -22.43
C ASN A 179 -7.58 -0.04 -23.74
N LEU A 180 -6.79 -1.11 -23.87
CA LEU A 180 -6.82 -1.99 -25.04
C LEU A 180 -8.16 -2.71 -25.13
N ILE A 181 -8.58 -3.40 -24.07
CA ILE A 181 -9.85 -4.13 -24.06
C ILE A 181 -11.04 -3.18 -24.24
N ALA A 182 -11.04 -2.03 -23.57
CA ALA A 182 -12.09 -1.03 -23.70
C ALA A 182 -12.20 -0.51 -25.15
N LYS A 183 -11.07 -0.27 -25.82
CA LYS A 183 -11.05 0.13 -27.23
C LYS A 183 -11.65 -0.96 -28.13
N GLU A 184 -11.26 -2.21 -27.95
CA GLU A 184 -11.76 -3.32 -28.78
C GLU A 184 -13.25 -3.60 -28.55
N ILE A 185 -13.78 -3.35 -27.34
CA ILE A 185 -15.23 -3.35 -27.05
C ILE A 185 -15.92 -2.20 -27.80
N LEU A 186 -15.38 -0.97 -27.73
CA LEU A 186 -15.96 0.20 -28.39
C LEU A 186 -15.95 0.07 -29.92
N GLU A 187 -14.95 -0.58 -30.48
CA GLU A 187 -14.86 -0.92 -31.92
C GLU A 187 -15.77 -2.09 -32.31
N GLY A 188 -16.46 -2.73 -31.35
CA GLY A 188 -17.39 -3.83 -31.57
C GLY A 188 -16.75 -5.18 -31.89
N LYS A 189 -15.43 -5.30 -31.71
CA LYS A 189 -14.67 -6.54 -31.94
C LYS A 189 -14.80 -7.53 -30.79
N ILE A 190 -14.97 -7.03 -29.57
CA ILE A 190 -15.31 -7.80 -28.38
C ILE A 190 -16.78 -7.54 -28.05
N LYS A 191 -17.56 -8.61 -27.89
CA LYS A 191 -19.00 -8.54 -27.60
C LYS A 191 -19.30 -9.24 -26.28
N GLU A 192 -20.49 -9.00 -25.73
CA GLU A 192 -21.01 -9.79 -24.61
C GLU A 192 -21.00 -11.29 -24.96
N ASN A 193 -20.78 -12.15 -23.98
CA ASN A 193 -20.61 -13.60 -24.12
C ASN A 193 -19.34 -14.05 -24.87
N SER A 194 -18.40 -13.14 -25.15
CA SER A 194 -17.12 -13.51 -25.76
C SER A 194 -16.13 -14.09 -24.77
N LYS A 195 -15.28 -14.99 -25.27
CA LYS A 195 -14.08 -15.44 -24.58
C LYS A 195 -12.87 -14.84 -25.27
N ILE A 196 -12.03 -14.13 -24.53
CA ILE A 196 -10.86 -13.45 -25.07
C ILE A 196 -9.59 -13.94 -24.37
N LEU A 197 -8.51 -14.03 -25.13
CA LEU A 197 -7.16 -14.29 -24.64
C LEU A 197 -6.33 -13.02 -24.83
N VAL A 198 -5.75 -12.53 -23.76
CA VAL A 198 -4.77 -11.44 -23.80
C VAL A 198 -3.39 -12.06 -23.80
N ASP A 199 -2.61 -11.75 -24.83
CA ASP A 199 -1.28 -12.31 -25.07
C ASP A 199 -0.28 -11.23 -25.51
N ILE A 200 0.97 -11.63 -25.76
CA ILE A 200 2.05 -10.79 -26.27
C ILE A 200 2.44 -11.20 -27.69
N ASP A 201 2.56 -10.23 -28.58
CA ASP A 201 3.11 -10.44 -29.92
C ASP A 201 4.65 -10.53 -29.93
N SER A 202 5.22 -10.90 -31.08
CA SER A 202 6.68 -11.00 -31.27
C SER A 202 7.44 -9.66 -31.11
N LYS A 203 6.73 -8.54 -31.01
CA LYS A 203 7.27 -7.19 -30.80
C LYS A 203 7.05 -6.68 -29.38
N ASN A 204 6.64 -7.54 -28.44
CA ASN A 204 6.32 -7.20 -27.05
C ASN A 204 5.14 -6.23 -26.87
N ASN A 205 4.17 -6.25 -27.79
CA ASN A 205 2.90 -5.54 -27.62
C ASN A 205 1.85 -6.49 -27.06
N ILE A 206 1.04 -5.98 -26.12
CA ILE A 206 -0.14 -6.70 -25.65
C ILE A 206 -1.20 -6.68 -26.76
N ILE A 207 -1.74 -7.85 -27.06
CA ILE A 207 -2.79 -8.06 -28.05
C ILE A 207 -3.96 -8.80 -27.42
N VAL A 208 -5.15 -8.64 -28.01
CA VAL A 208 -6.35 -9.40 -27.65
C VAL A 208 -6.69 -10.34 -28.81
N VAL A 209 -6.88 -11.61 -28.50
CA VAL A 209 -7.27 -12.66 -29.44
C VAL A 209 -8.63 -13.17 -29.02
N ASN A 210 -9.62 -13.08 -29.90
CA ASN A 210 -10.92 -13.71 -29.67
C ASN A 210 -10.77 -15.22 -29.78
N LYS A 211 -11.23 -15.96 -28.78
CA LYS A 211 -11.34 -17.42 -28.80
C LYS A 211 -12.65 -17.87 -29.44
#